data_AF-A0A1H4YFF9-F1
#
_entry.id   AF-A0A1H4YFF9-F1
#
_cell.length_a   1.000
_cell.length_b   1.000
_cell.length_c   1.000
_cell.angle_alpha   90.00
_cell.angle_beta   90.00
_cell.angle_gamma   90.00
#
_symmetry.space_group_name_H-M   'P 1'
#
loop_
_entity.id
_entity.type
_entity.pdbx_description
1 polymer ?
#
loop_
_entity_poly.entity_id
_entity_poly.type
_entity_poly.pdbx_seq_one_letter_code
_entity_poly.pdbx_strand_id
1 'polypeptide(L)'
;MNEQNAEITLEVGEQEFTFTLTPADVTKYFNALTQTNKVAPGNNLLMTTVKQEERATLKPLLANPVMVMQLAGALLEEYGPKVEVIVKKRSATLSA
;
A
#
# COMPACT_ATOMS: atom_id res chain seq x y z
N MET A 1 2.95 20.17 5.01
CA MET A 1 3.14 18.71 4.98
C MET A 1 1.96 18.11 5.74
N ASN A 2 1.04 17.39 5.10
CA ASN A 2 0.04 16.65 5.86
C ASN A 2 0.74 15.56 6.65
N GLU A 3 0.39 15.37 7.91
CA GLU A 3 0.96 14.40 8.88
C GLU A 3 0.83 12.91 8.47
N GLN A 4 0.43 12.62 7.23
CA GLN A 4 0.16 11.27 6.74
C GLN A 4 0.86 10.95 5.41
N ASN A 5 1.67 11.86 4.86
CA ASN A 5 2.51 11.51 3.72
C ASN A 5 3.70 10.71 4.23
N ALA A 6 3.96 9.53 3.66
CA ALA A 6 5.04 8.67 4.06
C ALA A 6 5.98 8.39 2.88
N GLU A 7 7.28 8.46 3.13
CA GLU A 7 8.29 7.98 2.21
C GLU A 7 8.74 6.60 2.66
N ILE A 8 8.61 5.61 1.79
CA ILE A 8 8.89 4.19 2.08
C ILE A 8 9.83 3.68 1.00
N THR A 9 10.94 3.06 1.40
CA THR A 9 11.87 2.40 0.49
C THR A 9 11.69 0.90 0.57
N LEU A 10 11.49 0.25 -0.58
CA LEU A 10 11.45 -1.21 -0.69
C LEU A 10 12.68 -1.71 -1.43
N GLU A 11 13.30 -2.77 -0.91
CA GLU A 11 14.34 -3.52 -1.59
C GLU A 11 13.72 -4.71 -2.35
N VAL A 12 14.14 -4.89 -3.59
CA VAL A 12 13.70 -5.92 -4.51
C VAL A 12 14.93 -6.56 -5.16
N GLY A 13 15.42 -7.64 -4.55
CA GLY A 13 16.67 -8.26 -4.97
C GLY A 13 17.84 -7.32 -4.72
N GLU A 14 18.46 -6.81 -5.79
CA GLU A 14 19.59 -5.86 -5.72
C GLU A 14 19.16 -4.41 -6.03
N GLN A 15 17.86 -4.17 -6.20
CA GLN A 15 17.32 -2.85 -6.56
C GLN A 15 16.51 -2.27 -5.41
N GLU A 16 16.69 -0.99 -5.15
CA GLU A 16 15.87 -0.23 -4.21
C GLU A 16 14.89 0.65 -4.97
N PHE A 17 13.70 0.85 -4.39
CA PHE A 17 12.67 1.72 -4.93
C PHE A 17 12.09 2.58 -3.82
N THR A 18 12.09 3.89 -4.02
CA THR A 18 11.52 4.85 -3.08
C THR A 18 10.13 5.27 -3.52
N PHE A 19 9.17 5.15 -2.61
CA PHE A 19 7.77 5.50 -2.84
C PHE A 19 7.34 6.61 -1.89
N THR A 20 6.68 7.63 -2.43
CA THR A 20 6.02 8.67 -1.64
C THR A 20 4.52 8.44 -1.68
N LEU A 21 3.95 8.00 -0.55
CA LEU A 21 2.53 7.71 -0.41
C LEU A 21 1.80 8.89 0.22
N THR A 22 0.60 9.16 -0.28
CA THR A 22 -0.36 10.06 0.35
C THR A 22 -1.64 9.30 0.73
N PRO A 23 -2.44 9.82 1.68
CA PRO A 23 -3.74 9.23 2.02
C PRO A 23 -4.68 9.09 0.81
N ALA A 24 -4.56 10.00 -0.16
CA ALA A 24 -5.36 9.98 -1.37
C ALA A 24 -5.00 8.79 -2.28
N ASP A 25 -3.71 8.46 -2.40
CA ASP A 25 -3.24 7.32 -3.19
C ASP A 25 -3.75 6.00 -2.60
N VAL A 26 -3.67 5.85 -1.27
CA VAL A 26 -4.15 4.67 -0.55
C VAL A 26 -5.67 4.54 -0.66
N THR A 27 -6.41 5.64 -0.46
CA THR A 27 -7.87 5.65 -0.62
C THR A 27 -8.28 5.28 -2.05
N LYS A 28 -7.59 5.84 -3.05
CA LYS A 28 -7.83 5.53 -4.46
C LYS A 28 -7.56 4.06 -4.78
N TYR A 29 -6.49 3.49 -4.24
CA TYR A 29 -6.18 2.08 -4.37
C TYR A 29 -7.33 1.20 -3.85
N PHE A 30 -7.76 1.41 -2.59
CA PHE A 30 -8.82 0.59 -1.98
C PHE A 30 -10.16 0.74 -2.71
N ASN A 31 -10.53 1.95 -3.12
CA ASN A 31 -11.78 2.17 -3.86
C ASN A 31 -11.79 1.55 -5.27
N ALA A 32 -10.61 1.34 -5.86
CA ALA A 32 -10.48 0.73 -7.18
C ALA A 32 -10.37 -0.81 -7.13
N LEU A 33 -10.14 -1.41 -5.96
CA LEU A 33 -10.09 -2.86 -5.80
C LEU A 33 -11.48 -3.48 -6.00
N THR A 34 -11.58 -4.41 -6.94
CA THR A 34 -12.79 -5.22 -7.13
C THR A 34 -12.44 -6.70 -7.09
N GLN A 35 -13.45 -7.58 -7.02
CA GLN A 35 -13.24 -9.03 -7.03
C GLN A 35 -12.51 -9.50 -8.30
N THR A 36 -12.75 -8.85 -9.44
CA THR A 36 -12.16 -9.22 -10.74
C THR A 36 -10.94 -8.37 -11.11
N ASN A 37 -10.65 -7.29 -10.38
CA ASN A 37 -9.54 -6.40 -10.69
C ASN A 37 -8.77 -5.97 -9.43
N LYS A 38 -7.65 -6.64 -9.19
CA LYS A 38 -6.73 -6.35 -8.08
C LYS A 38 -5.38 -5.84 -8.56
N VAL A 39 -4.88 -6.42 -9.65
CA VAL A 39 -3.55 -6.11 -10.21
C VAL A 39 -3.47 -4.68 -10.72
N ALA A 40 -4.48 -4.18 -11.45
CA ALA A 40 -4.41 -2.83 -12.01
C ALA A 40 -4.40 -1.73 -10.93
N PRO A 41 -5.23 -1.78 -9.86
CA PRO A 41 -5.09 -0.87 -8.72
C PRO A 41 -3.69 -0.89 -8.10
N GLY A 42 -3.10 -2.06 -7.89
CA GLY A 42 -1.75 -2.18 -7.33
C GLY A 42 -0.67 -1.60 -8.24
N ASN A 43 -0.75 -1.86 -9.56
CA ASN A 43 0.19 -1.31 -10.53
C ASN A 43 0.08 0.22 -10.59
N ASN A 44 -1.14 0.75 -10.60
CA ASN A 44 -1.39 2.19 -10.57
C ASN A 44 -0.78 2.83 -9.32
N LEU A 45 -1.03 2.26 -8.14
CA LEU A 45 -0.46 2.75 -6.88
C LEU A 45 1.07 2.84 -6.98
N LEU A 46 1.73 1.73 -7.35
CA LEU A 46 3.19 1.63 -7.46
C LEU A 46 3.76 2.64 -8.46
N MET A 47 3.16 2.74 -9.65
CA MET A 47 3.64 3.65 -10.70
C MET A 47 3.41 5.13 -10.36
N THR A 48 2.36 5.46 -9.60
CA THR A 48 2.09 6.85 -9.20
C THR A 48 2.98 7.31 -8.07
N THR A 49 3.29 6.43 -7.11
CA THR A 49 4.00 6.80 -5.88
C THR A 49 5.51 6.61 -5.96
N VAL A 50 6.02 5.76 -6.87
CA VAL A 50 7.47 5.59 -7.04
C VAL A 50 8.14 6.86 -7.54
N LYS A 51 9.37 7.09 -7.09
CA LYS A 51 10.27 8.14 -7.60
C LYS A 51 10.35 8.08 -9.12
N GLN A 52 10.26 9.24 -9.77
CA GLN A 52 10.16 9.32 -11.23
C GLN A 52 11.36 8.66 -11.94
N GLU A 53 12.55 8.80 -11.37
CA GLU A 53 13.81 8.24 -11.89
C GLU A 53 13.80 6.70 -11.92
N GLU A 54 13.03 6.07 -11.02
CA GLU A 54 12.98 4.62 -10.84
C GLU A 54 11.79 3.99 -11.56
N ARG A 55 10.90 4.78 -12.18
CA ARG A 55 9.73 4.26 -12.92
C ARG A 55 10.12 3.32 -14.06
N ALA A 56 11.20 3.65 -14.77
CA ALA A 56 11.66 2.86 -15.91
C ALA A 56 12.17 1.48 -15.48
N THR A 57 12.82 1.40 -14.30
CA THR A 57 13.33 0.15 -13.72
C THR A 57 12.24 -0.65 -13.01
N LEU A 58 11.25 0.02 -12.41
CA LEU A 58 10.11 -0.63 -11.77
C LEU A 58 9.17 -1.29 -12.79
N LYS A 59 8.87 -0.60 -13.90
CA LYS A 59 7.90 -1.03 -14.91
C LYS A 59 8.05 -2.48 -15.39
N PRO A 60 9.26 -3.00 -15.74
CA PRO A 60 9.41 -4.40 -16.14
C PRO A 60 9.08 -5.39 -15.00
N LEU A 61 9.35 -5.05 -13.74
CA LEU A 61 9.00 -5.89 -12.58
C LEU A 61 7.48 -6.02 -12.40
N LEU A 62 6.75 -4.96 -12.74
CA LEU A 62 5.28 -4.93 -12.65
C LEU A 62 4.57 -5.71 -13.77
N ALA A 63 5.30 -6.28 -14.72
CA ALA A 63 4.73 -7.19 -15.72
C ALA A 63 4.23 -8.49 -15.08
N ASN A 64 4.80 -8.89 -13.94
CA ASN A 64 4.33 -10.03 -13.17
C ASN A 64 3.23 -9.61 -12.19
N PRO A 65 1.99 -10.11 -12.34
CA PRO A 65 0.87 -9.71 -11.49
C PRO A 65 1.05 -10.09 -10.01
N VAL A 66 1.79 -11.16 -9.71
CA VAL A 66 2.11 -11.55 -8.33
C VAL A 66 3.05 -10.53 -7.70
N MET A 67 4.06 -10.09 -8.46
CA MET A 67 5.01 -9.09 -8.00
C MET A 67 4.35 -7.75 -7.67
N VAL A 68 3.40 -7.33 -8.52
CA VAL A 68 2.58 -6.13 -8.25
C VAL A 68 1.86 -6.23 -6.91
N MET A 69 1.26 -7.39 -6.61
CA MET A 69 0.53 -7.59 -5.36
C MET A 69 1.45 -7.66 -4.14
N GLN A 70 2.63 -8.26 -4.27
CA GLN A 70 3.60 -8.32 -3.19
C GLN A 70 4.14 -6.92 -2.84
N LEU A 71 4.55 -6.14 -3.84
CA LEU A 71 5.07 -4.78 -3.62
C LEU A 71 3.99 -3.85 -3.06
N ALA A 72 2.78 -3.87 -3.63
CA ALA A 72 1.68 -3.05 -3.13
C ALA A 72 1.29 -3.45 -1.69
N GLY A 73 1.29 -4.75 -1.38
CA GLY A 73 1.06 -5.26 -0.02
C GLY A 73 2.10 -4.76 0.97
N ALA A 74 3.39 -4.90 0.66
CA ALA A 74 4.48 -4.44 1.52
C ALA A 74 4.42 -2.92 1.79
N LEU A 75 4.12 -2.12 0.76
CA LEU A 75 3.93 -0.67 0.93
C LEU A 75 2.78 -0.32 1.85
N LEU A 76 1.64 -1.00 1.70
CA LEU A 76 0.46 -0.74 2.52
C LEU A 76 0.63 -1.22 3.96
N GLU A 77 1.37 -2.31 4.18
CA GLU A 77 1.72 -2.80 5.51
C GLU A 77 2.58 -1.77 6.25
N GLU A 78 3.63 -1.26 5.61
CA GLU A 78 4.52 -0.26 6.23
C GLU A 78 3.85 1.11 6.39
N TYR A 79 2.98 1.50 5.45
CA TYR A 79 2.18 2.73 5.56
C TYR A 79 1.10 2.62 6.65
N GLY A 80 0.61 1.41 6.93
CA GLY A 80 -0.44 1.17 7.89
C GLY A 80 -0.01 1.49 9.34
N PRO A 81 -0.96 1.86 10.22
CA PRO A 81 -0.64 2.09 11.61
C PRO A 81 -0.22 0.78 12.29
N LYS A 82 0.93 0.78 12.97
CA LYS A 82 1.46 -0.36 13.74
C LYS A 82 0.75 -0.49 15.10
N VAL A 83 -0.58 -0.60 15.07
CA VAL A 83 -1.43 -0.72 16.27
C VAL A 83 -2.27 -1.98 16.21
N GLU A 84 -2.31 -2.72 17.31
CA GLU A 84 -3.13 -3.93 17.43
C GLU A 84 -4.56 -3.55 17.83
N VAL A 85 -5.56 -3.98 17.05
CA VAL A 85 -6.97 -3.76 17.38
C VAL A 85 -7.51 -4.96 18.14
N ILE A 86 -7.60 -4.83 19.47
CA ILE A 86 -8.14 -5.87 20.35
C ILE A 86 -9.61 -5.61 20.65
N VAL A 87 -10.49 -6.53 20.25
CA VAL A 87 -11.91 -6.49 20.64
C VAL A 87 -12.01 -6.90 22.11
N LYS A 88 -12.25 -5.93 23.00
CA LYS A 88 -12.58 -6.24 24.40
C LYS A 88 -13.97 -6.85 24.48
N LYS A 89 -14.18 -7.76 25.46
CA LYS A 89 -15.52 -8.26 25.79
C LYS A 89 -16.45 -7.07 25.97
N ARG A 90 -17.54 -7.06 25.21
CA ARG A 90 -18.61 -6.06 25.35
C ARG A 90 -19.12 -6.19 26.79
N SER A 91 -18.87 -5.21 27.65
CA SER A 91 -19.41 -5.21 29.01
C SER A 91 -20.93 -5.21 28.90
N ALA A 92 -21.55 -6.35 29.15
CA ALA A 92 -22.98 -6.43 29.43
C ALA A 92 -23.18 -5.85 30.84
N THR A 93 -23.13 -4.52 30.94
CA THR A 93 -23.53 -3.81 32.15
C THR A 93 -24.56 -2.79 31.74
N LEU A 94 -25.82 -3.25 31.77
CA LEU A 94 -27.09 -2.54 32.03
C LEU A 94 -28.19 -3.52 31.56
N SER A 95 -29.18 -3.93 32.34
CA SER A 95 -29.88 -3.19 33.40
C SER A 95 -30.53 -4.11 34.42
N ALA A 96 -30.62 -3.55 35.64
CA ALA A 96 -31.65 -3.65 36.69
C ALA A 96 -32.55 -4.89 36.78
#